data_AF-A0A0D0KMY8-F1
#
_entry.id   AF-A0A0D0KMY8-F1
#
_cell.length_a   1.000
_cell.length_b   1.000
_cell.length_c   1.000
_cell.angle_alpha   90.00
_cell.angle_beta   90.00
_cell.angle_gamma   90.00
#
_symmetry.space_group_name_H-M   'P 1'
#
loop_
_entity.id
_entity.type
_entity.pdbx_description
1 polymer ?
#
loop_
_entity_poly.entity_id
_entity_poly.type
_entity_poly.pdbx_seq_one_letter_code
_entity_poly.pdbx_strand_id
1 'polypeptide(L)'
;MDKCYLFVPGHYPFFSETGHYLLNGVKTVSFVAEDEVSDAFRELRTKMAALHENGHAWYTATFTLTPDGNFKFDFVYDELPAFEIIPSPDKWADEFRTYPRAELQDLVPQQPKL
;
A
#
# COMPACT_ATOMS: atom_id res chain seq x y z
N MET A 1 16.76 4.68 18.83
CA MET A 1 15.43 5.27 19.05
C MET A 1 14.54 4.90 17.86
N ASP A 2 14.09 3.64 17.85
CA ASP A 2 13.83 2.93 16.60
C ASP A 2 12.33 2.95 16.28
N LYS A 3 11.90 3.88 15.40
CA LYS A 3 10.53 3.92 14.87
C LYS A 3 10.37 2.88 13.77
N CYS A 4 9.37 2.01 13.85
CA CYS A 4 9.05 1.07 12.78
C CYS A 4 7.94 1.64 11.89
N TYR A 5 8.19 1.65 10.57
CA TYR A 5 7.20 1.95 9.54
C TYR A 5 7.05 0.71 8.66
N LEU A 6 5.82 0.33 8.33
CA LEU A 6 5.54 -0.78 7.43
C LEU A 6 4.90 -0.25 6.14
N PHE A 7 5.61 -0.45 5.02
CA PHE A 7 5.14 -0.29 3.65
C PHE A 7 5.08 -1.70 3.00
N VAL A 8 4.12 -1.97 2.11
CA VAL A 8 3.74 -3.37 1.73
C VAL A 8 3.73 -3.67 0.20
N PRO A 9 4.92 -3.80 -0.42
CA PRO A 9 5.37 -4.77 -2.32
C PRO A 9 5.39 -6.29 -2.54
N GLY A 10 4.58 -7.09 -1.87
CA GLY A 10 4.52 -8.53 -2.14
C GLY A 10 3.74 -8.92 -3.42
N HIS A 11 4.45 -9.30 -4.49
CA HIS A 11 4.06 -10.14 -5.66
C HIS A 11 2.79 -9.86 -6.48
N TYR A 12 1.88 -8.98 -6.04
CA TYR A 12 0.78 -8.44 -6.84
C TYR A 12 1.12 -7.03 -7.30
N PRO A 13 0.76 -6.64 -8.54
CA PRO A 13 1.26 -5.41 -9.19
C PRO A 13 0.88 -4.10 -8.49
N PHE A 14 -0.13 -4.10 -7.62
CA PHE A 14 -0.61 -2.92 -6.89
C PHE A 14 -0.05 -2.78 -5.47
N PHE A 15 0.67 -3.79 -5.01
CA PHE A 15 1.48 -3.75 -3.80
C PHE A 15 2.92 -3.42 -4.25
N SER A 16 3.63 -2.53 -3.54
CA SER A 16 5.12 -2.44 -3.60
C SER A 16 5.78 -2.57 -2.09
N GLU A 17 7.04 -4.16 -1.00
CA GLU A 17 7.45 -4.79 0.34
C GLU A 17 8.70 -4.20 1.02
N THR A 18 8.53 -3.51 2.16
CA THR A 18 9.56 -2.73 2.84
C THR A 18 9.06 -2.27 4.22
N GLY A 19 9.38 -3.03 5.25
CA GLY A 19 9.50 -2.45 6.58
C GLY A 19 10.72 -1.52 6.66
N HIS A 20 10.65 -0.49 7.49
CA HIS A 20 11.77 0.37 7.86
C HIS A 20 11.85 0.48 9.39
N TYR A 21 13.06 0.56 9.95
CA TYR A 21 13.27 0.95 11.35
C TYR A 21 14.43 1.95 11.52
N LEU A 22 14.33 2.86 12.50
CA LEU A 22 15.38 3.87 12.78
C LEU A 22 16.46 3.37 13.74
N LEU A 23 17.38 2.51 13.26
CA LEU A 23 18.53 2.04 14.04
C LEU A 23 19.27 3.20 14.74
N ASN A 24 19.41 3.07 16.06
CA ASN A 24 20.00 4.07 16.96
C ASN A 24 19.34 5.46 16.92
N GLY A 25 18.18 5.61 16.27
CA GLY A 25 17.43 6.87 16.17
C GLY A 25 17.88 7.82 15.07
N VAL A 26 18.83 7.41 14.22
CA VAL A 26 19.41 8.26 13.17
C VAL A 26 19.47 7.55 11.82
N LYS A 27 19.69 6.22 11.79
CA LYS A 27 19.83 5.46 10.55
C LYS A 27 18.56 4.69 10.23
N THR A 28 17.83 5.07 9.18
CA THR A 28 16.81 4.20 8.59
C THR A 28 17.46 2.93 8.04
N VAL A 29 16.89 1.77 8.37
CA VAL A 29 17.27 0.44 7.87
C VAL A 29 16.01 -0.23 7.34
N SER A 30 16.06 -0.74 6.12
CA SER A 30 14.94 -1.46 5.50
C SER A 30 14.99 -2.97 5.76
N PHE A 31 13.83 -3.63 5.78
CA PHE A 31 13.64 -5.07 5.82
C PHE A 31 12.44 -5.46 4.93
N VAL A 32 12.39 -6.71 4.46
CA VAL A 32 11.22 -7.24 3.74
C VAL A 32 10.20 -7.71 4.78
N ALA A 33 8.91 -7.43 4.58
CA ALA A 33 7.86 -7.94 5.48
C ALA A 33 7.67 -9.45 5.31
N GLU A 34 7.22 -10.14 6.36
CA GLU A 34 6.86 -11.56 6.29
C GLU A 34 5.48 -11.72 5.62
N ASP A 35 5.28 -12.80 4.87
CA ASP A 35 4.07 -13.00 4.02
C ASP A 35 2.77 -12.90 4.82
N GLU A 36 2.75 -13.36 6.07
CA GLU A 36 1.62 -13.27 7.00
C GLU A 36 1.21 -11.81 7.28
N VAL A 37 2.16 -10.89 7.31
CA VAL A 37 1.89 -9.46 7.47
C VAL A 37 1.25 -8.91 6.19
N SER A 38 1.80 -9.29 5.03
CA SER A 38 1.29 -8.85 3.73
C SER A 38 -0.12 -9.37 3.45
N ASP A 39 -0.42 -10.62 3.80
CA ASP A 39 -1.76 -11.20 3.72
C ASP A 39 -2.76 -10.57 4.69
N ALA A 40 -2.34 -10.23 5.92
CA ALA A 40 -3.20 -9.49 6.85
C ALA A 40 -3.63 -8.13 6.28
N PHE A 41 -2.76 -7.42 5.57
CA PHE A 41 -3.11 -6.17 4.88
C PHE A 41 -3.99 -6.40 3.64
N ARG A 42 -3.79 -7.48 2.87
CA ARG A 42 -4.65 -7.85 1.74
C ARG A 42 -6.08 -8.19 2.19
N GLU A 43 -6.23 -8.95 3.28
CA GLU A 43 -7.55 -9.21 3.86
C GLU A 43 -8.17 -7.91 4.39
N LEU A 44 -7.43 -7.11 5.17
CA LEU A 44 -7.91 -5.84 5.72
C LEU A 44 -8.39 -4.88 4.64
N ARG A 45 -7.65 -4.74 3.51
CA ARG A 45 -8.07 -3.94 2.34
C ARG A 45 -9.45 -4.35 1.85
N THR A 46 -9.65 -5.66 1.70
CA THR A 46 -10.89 -6.25 1.20
C THR A 46 -12.06 -6.05 2.16
N LYS A 47 -11.85 -6.23 3.48
CA LYS A 47 -12.90 -5.97 4.50
C LYS A 47 -13.26 -4.49 4.59
N MET A 48 -12.26 -3.60 4.59
CA MET A 48 -12.49 -2.15 4.70
C MET A 48 -13.22 -1.61 3.47
N ALA A 49 -12.89 -2.08 2.27
CA ALA A 49 -13.62 -1.70 1.06
C ALA A 49 -15.10 -2.14 1.12
N ALA A 50 -15.39 -3.36 1.60
CA ALA A 50 -16.75 -3.85 1.79
C ALA A 50 -17.55 -3.13 2.90
N LEU A 51 -16.89 -2.33 3.74
CA LEU A 51 -17.50 -1.49 4.78
C LEU A 51 -17.53 0.00 4.40
N HIS A 52 -16.85 0.40 3.33
CA HIS A 52 -16.81 1.77 2.85
C HIS A 52 -18.09 2.08 2.05
N GLU A 53 -18.69 3.26 2.26
CA GLU A 53 -20.02 3.62 1.70
C GLU A 53 -20.10 3.42 0.17
N ASN A 54 -19.02 3.81 -0.54
CA ASN A 54 -18.89 3.67 -2.00
C ASN A 54 -18.15 2.40 -2.47
N GLY A 55 -17.80 1.46 -1.58
CA GLY A 55 -17.03 0.27 -1.93
C GLY A 55 -15.52 0.50 -2.20
N HIS A 56 -15.00 1.67 -1.85
CA HIS A 56 -13.62 2.08 -2.18
C HIS A 56 -12.57 1.35 -1.32
N ALA A 57 -11.53 0.82 -1.97
CA ALA A 57 -10.29 0.43 -1.29
C ALA A 57 -9.29 1.60 -1.21
N TRP A 58 -8.39 1.54 -0.23
CA TRP A 58 -7.19 2.39 -0.17
C TRP A 58 -6.13 1.90 -1.15
N TYR A 59 -5.25 2.79 -1.62
CA TYR A 59 -4.10 2.46 -2.49
C TYR A 59 -2.76 2.45 -1.75
N THR A 60 -2.68 3.06 -0.57
CA THR A 60 -1.56 2.90 0.35
C THR A 60 -2.08 2.79 1.77
N ALA A 61 -1.54 1.84 2.51
CA ALA A 61 -1.71 1.73 3.95
C ALA A 61 -0.32 1.74 4.60
N THR A 62 -0.14 2.60 5.59
CA THR A 62 1.10 2.67 6.38
C THR A 62 0.76 2.38 7.83
N PHE A 63 1.39 1.36 8.41
CA PHE A 63 1.35 1.13 9.84
C PHE A 63 2.65 1.64 10.48
N THR A 64 2.51 2.47 11.51
CA THR A 64 3.62 2.98 12.30
C THR A 64 3.49 2.47 13.73
N LEU A 65 4.55 1.91 14.28
CA LEU A 65 4.66 1.48 15.67
C LEU A 65 5.88 2.15 16.32
N THR A 66 5.69 2.74 17.50
CA THR A 66 6.76 3.41 18.25
C THR A 66 7.12 2.65 19.54
N PRO A 67 8.36 2.76 20.05
CA PRO A 67 8.84 1.97 21.20
C PRO A 67 8.13 2.21 22.54
N ASP A 68 7.28 3.24 22.62
CA ASP A 68 6.41 3.56 23.76
C ASP A 68 5.06 2.82 23.71
N GLY A 69 4.84 1.99 22.68
CA GLY A 69 3.60 1.23 22.48
C GLY A 69 2.50 2.00 21.73
N ASN A 70 2.74 3.26 21.36
CA ASN A 70 1.81 3.99 20.49
C ASN A 70 1.88 3.44 19.06
N PHE A 71 0.73 3.40 18.39
CA PHE A 71 0.60 2.95 17.01
C PHE A 71 -0.33 3.85 16.21
N LYS A 72 -0.16 3.84 14.89
CA LYS A 72 -1.00 4.59 13.95
C LYS A 72 -1.15 3.82 12.64
N PHE A 73 -2.35 3.85 12.08
CA PHE A 73 -2.59 3.53 10.67
C PHE A 73 -2.87 4.81 9.90
N ASP A 74 -2.28 4.95 8.73
CA ASP A 74 -2.61 5.95 7.71
C ASP A 74 -3.06 5.23 6.45
N PHE A 75 -4.18 5.68 5.86
CA PHE A 75 -4.76 5.11 4.64
C PHE A 75 -4.94 6.21 3.59
N VAL A 76 -4.36 6.03 2.41
CA VAL A 76 -4.50 6.94 1.27
C VAL A 76 -5.48 6.34 0.28
N TYR A 77 -6.58 7.04 0.04
CA TYR A 77 -7.65 6.60 -0.86
C TYR A 77 -7.63 7.31 -2.21
N ASP A 78 -7.18 8.56 -2.29
CA ASP A 78 -7.48 9.44 -3.42
C ASP A 78 -6.25 9.80 -4.26
N GLU A 79 -5.11 9.16 -3.96
CA GLU A 79 -3.84 9.30 -4.68
C GLU A 79 -3.34 7.91 -5.09
N LEU A 80 -2.87 7.77 -6.33
CA LEU A 80 -2.24 6.54 -6.82
C LEU A 80 -0.76 6.53 -6.42
N PRO A 81 -0.20 5.39 -5.94
CA PRO A 81 1.16 5.36 -5.42
C PRO A 81 2.20 5.44 -6.55
N ALA A 82 3.39 5.92 -6.21
CA ALA A 82 4.51 5.98 -7.14
C ALA A 82 5.08 4.57 -7.38
N PHE A 83 4.77 3.97 -8.53
CA PHE A 83 5.29 2.68 -8.94
C PHE A 83 6.68 2.79 -9.59
N GLU A 84 7.65 2.01 -9.08
CA GLU A 84 8.92 1.78 -9.80
C GLU A 84 8.70 0.98 -11.10
N ILE A 85 7.75 0.03 -11.06
CA ILE A 85 7.31 -0.77 -12.21
C ILE A 85 5.82 -0.55 -12.40
N ILE A 86 5.46 0.31 -13.36
CA ILE A 86 4.08 0.71 -13.62
C ILE A 86 3.22 -0.52 -14.03
N PRO A 87 2.04 -0.76 -13.38
CA PRO A 87 1.15 -1.87 -13.72
C PRO A 87 0.61 -1.80 -15.15
N SER A 88 0.23 -2.95 -15.74
CA SER A 88 -0.33 -2.98 -17.09
C SER A 88 -1.77 -2.46 -17.13
N PRO A 89 -2.27 -1.99 -18.29
CA PRO A 89 -3.66 -1.53 -18.44
C PRO A 89 -4.70 -2.56 -17.98
N ASP A 90 -4.50 -3.85 -18.28
CA ASP A 90 -5.42 -4.92 -17.87
C ASP A 90 -5.48 -5.05 -16.34
N LYS A 91 -4.34 -4.87 -15.67
CA LYS A 91 -4.24 -4.91 -14.20
C LYS A 91 -4.99 -3.72 -13.60
N TRP A 92 -4.86 -2.51 -14.16
CA TRP A 92 -5.65 -1.36 -13.75
C TRP A 92 -7.16 -1.56 -13.99
N ALA A 93 -7.53 -2.17 -15.12
CA ALA A 93 -8.93 -2.50 -15.40
C ALA A 93 -9.51 -3.49 -14.39
N ASP A 94 -8.76 -4.53 -14.00
CA ASP A 94 -9.17 -5.48 -12.95
C ASP A 94 -9.28 -4.85 -11.55
N GLU A 95 -8.38 -3.91 -11.22
CA GLU A 95 -8.42 -3.13 -9.98
C GLU A 95 -9.69 -2.26 -9.92
N PHE A 96 -9.97 -1.44 -10.94
CA PHE A 96 -11.18 -0.60 -10.98
C PHE A 96 -12.48 -1.40 -11.18
N ARG A 97 -12.41 -2.61 -11.77
CA ARG A 97 -13.54 -3.56 -11.82
C ARG A 97 -13.86 -4.17 -10.45
N THR A 98 -12.88 -4.21 -9.55
CA THR A 98 -13.03 -4.76 -8.19
C THR A 98 -13.35 -3.67 -7.16
N TYR A 99 -12.73 -2.49 -7.32
CA TYR A 99 -12.89 -1.31 -6.47
C TYR A 99 -13.16 -0.09 -7.38
N PRO A 100 -14.44 0.20 -7.72
CA PRO A 100 -14.79 1.27 -8.66
C PRO A 100 -14.35 2.65 -8.17
N ARG A 101 -13.44 3.29 -8.91
CA ARG A 101 -12.97 4.67 -8.71
C ARG A 101 -12.90 5.34 -10.08
N ALA A 102 -13.91 6.15 -10.43
CA ALA A 102 -13.98 6.76 -11.76
C ALA A 102 -12.98 7.92 -11.89
N GLU A 103 -12.89 8.72 -10.83
CA GLU A 103 -12.07 9.91 -10.69
C GLU A 103 -10.55 9.66 -10.72
N LEU A 104 -10.11 8.40 -10.60
CA LEU A 104 -8.70 8.00 -10.64
C LEU A 104 -8.29 7.31 -11.95
N GLN A 105 -9.24 6.98 -12.84
CA GLN A 105 -8.93 6.28 -14.11
C GLN A 105 -8.13 7.17 -15.08
N ASP A 106 -8.45 8.47 -15.13
CA ASP A 106 -7.70 9.45 -15.94
C ASP A 106 -6.31 9.77 -15.35
N LEU A 107 -6.04 9.38 -14.10
CA LEU A 107 -4.76 9.58 -13.41
C LEU A 107 -3.81 8.37 -13.52
N VAL A 108 -4.24 7.30 -14.19
CA VAL A 108 -3.45 6.07 -14.33
C VAL A 108 -2.10 6.34 -15.01
N PRO A 109 -0.96 6.02 -14.37
CA PRO A 109 0.34 6.18 -14.98
C PRO A 109 0.49 5.25 -16.20
N GLN A 110 0.90 5.83 -17.33
CA GLN A 110 1.11 5.11 -18.58
C GLN A 110 2.40 4.28 -18.51
N GLN A 111 2.35 3.01 -18.92
CA GLN A 111 3.57 2.20 -19.02
C GLN A 111 4.54 2.79 -20.06
N PRO A 112 5.86 2.77 -19.80
CA PRO A 112 6.85 3.19 -20.79
C PRO A 112 6.77 2.31 -22.05
N LYS A 113 6.87 2.94 -23.22
CA LYS A 113 7.07 2.20 -24.47
C LYS A 113 8.52 1.73 -24.53
N LEU A 114 8.70 0.42 -24.70
CA LEU A 114 9.97 -0.25 -25.00
C LEU A 114 10.43 0.06 -26.43
#